data_AF-A0A9P0M9X7-F1
#
_entry.id   AF-A0A9P0M9X7-F1
#
_cell.length_a   1.000
_cell.length_b   1.000
_cell.length_c   1.000
_cell.angle_alpha   90.00
_cell.angle_beta   90.00
_cell.angle_gamma   90.00
#
_symmetry.space_group_name_H-M   'P 1'
#
loop_
_entity.id
_entity.type
_entity.pdbx_description
1 polymer ?
#
loop_
_entity_poly.entity_id
_entity_poly.type
_entity_poly.pdbx_seq_one_letter_code
_entity_poly.pdbx_strand_id
1 'polypeptide(L)'
;MGTIKMNRINDYWKTHYLFNLPAFSNNMSRNRFLLILRALHFNDNSAPEQNRLSKISPLMNFFNSKMSELYYPGRELAIDESMVLWRGRLRFRQYVQGKRHKFGTKLYVLAESNGLVQKILVYGGSADPNLGGNKHTEKVVHSLLEDKKGVGHSVYMDSFYNSVALSEKLLQEKTYTTGTLRTNKVGNPEEVISKKLKKGECISQYTNDGLCVSKWKDKRDVLTISTEFDSEMVNVISKRGIDKRKPKLV
;
A
#
# COMPACT_ATOMS: atom_id res chain seq x y z
N MET A 1 11.77 10.16 19.59
CA MET A 1 11.57 8.73 19.69
C MET A 1 10.12 8.57 20.07
N GLY A 2 9.35 7.90 19.21
CA GLY A 2 7.89 7.87 19.37
C GLY A 2 7.28 9.27 19.39
N THR A 3 6.50 9.54 20.44
CA THR A 3 5.69 10.76 20.62
C THR A 3 6.53 12.03 20.81
N ILE A 4 7.65 11.95 21.53
CA ILE A 4 8.54 13.11 21.78
C ILE A 4 9.60 13.14 20.68
N LYS A 5 9.69 14.23 19.90
CA LYS A 5 10.66 14.36 18.79
C LYS A 5 11.67 15.48 19.07
N MET A 6 12.91 15.08 19.32
CA MET A 6 14.09 15.94 19.35
C MET A 6 14.84 15.94 18.01
N ASN A 7 15.60 17.00 17.75
CA ASN A 7 16.34 17.21 16.51
C ASN A 7 17.43 16.16 16.25
N ARG A 8 18.20 15.81 17.29
CA ARG A 8 19.24 14.77 17.22
C ARG A 8 18.96 13.67 18.23
N ILE A 9 19.41 12.46 17.92
CA ILE A 9 19.25 11.31 18.81
C ILE A 9 19.98 11.50 20.15
N ASN A 10 21.06 12.29 20.18
CA ASN A 10 21.78 12.57 21.42
C ASN A 10 21.05 13.58 22.32
N ASP A 11 20.12 14.36 21.76
CA ASP A 11 19.43 15.42 22.50
C ASP A 11 18.46 14.87 23.56
N TYR A 12 18.02 13.61 23.44
CA TYR A 12 17.16 12.96 24.45
C TYR A 12 17.86 12.76 25.81
N TRP A 13 19.18 12.87 25.86
CA TRP A 13 19.99 12.73 27.09
C TRP A 13 20.69 14.04 27.49
N LYS A 14 20.24 15.19 26.98
CA LYS A 14 20.77 16.49 27.44
C LYS A 14 20.32 16.76 28.87
N THR A 15 21.20 17.31 29.69
CA THR A 15 20.90 17.68 31.08
C THR A 15 20.49 19.14 31.24
N HIS A 16 20.65 19.95 30.19
CA HIS A 16 20.25 21.35 30.20
C HIS A 16 18.73 21.47 30.46
N TYR A 17 18.32 22.38 31.34
CA TYR A 17 16.94 22.47 31.82
C TYR A 17 15.87 22.52 30.71
N LEU A 18 16.14 23.20 29.58
CA LEU A 18 15.24 23.26 28.41
C LEU A 18 15.06 21.93 27.67
N PHE A 19 15.97 20.98 27.83
CA PHE A 19 16.02 19.72 27.07
C PHE A 19 16.18 18.49 27.97
N ASN A 20 16.09 18.67 29.28
CA ASN A 20 16.23 17.58 30.24
C ASN A 20 14.96 16.74 30.21
N LEU A 21 15.07 15.54 29.66
CA LEU A 21 14.00 14.54 29.62
C LEU A 21 14.43 13.34 30.48
N PRO A 22 14.18 13.37 31.81
CA PRO A 22 14.65 12.33 32.72
C PRO A 22 14.19 10.92 32.37
N ALA A 23 13.03 10.79 31.71
CA ALA A 23 12.48 9.51 31.25
C ALA A 23 13.44 8.71 30.34
N PHE A 24 14.40 9.36 29.66
CA PHE A 24 15.37 8.65 28.85
C PHE A 24 16.61 8.27 29.67
N SER A 25 17.18 9.23 30.41
CA SER A 25 18.40 9.02 31.20
C SER A 25 18.20 8.07 32.38
N ASN A 26 17.01 8.07 33.00
CA ASN A 26 16.70 7.23 34.14
C ASN A 26 16.56 5.76 33.77
N ASN A 27 16.16 5.47 32.52
CA ASN A 27 15.94 4.10 32.04
C ASN A 27 17.17 3.50 31.37
N MET A 28 17.93 4.28 30.59
CA MET A 28 19.10 3.79 29.89
C MET A 28 20.09 4.91 29.62
N SER A 29 21.39 4.67 29.84
CA SER A 29 22.40 5.65 29.44
C SER A 29 22.45 5.81 27.91
N ARG A 30 22.76 7.02 27.45
CA ARG A 30 22.92 7.34 26.02
C ARG A 30 23.86 6.35 25.32
N ASN A 31 25.00 6.06 25.94
CA ASN A 31 26.02 5.21 25.34
C ASN A 31 25.54 3.76 25.20
N ARG A 32 24.82 3.23 26.20
CA ARG A 32 24.23 1.88 26.12
C ARG A 32 23.18 1.82 25.02
N PHE A 33 22.31 2.82 24.92
CA PHE A 33 21.30 2.89 23.86
C PHE A 33 21.93 2.90 22.46
N LEU A 34 22.94 3.75 22.23
CA LEU A 34 23.62 3.84 20.94
C LEU A 34 24.38 2.55 20.59
N LEU A 35 24.95 1.85 21.59
CA LEU A 35 25.61 0.57 21.39
C LEU A 35 24.61 -0.51 20.94
N ILE A 36 23.46 -0.62 21.62
CA ILE A 36 22.38 -1.53 21.24
C ILE A 36 21.89 -1.19 19.83
N LEU A 37 21.61 0.09 19.55
CA LEU A 37 21.12 0.52 18.24
C LEU A 37 22.09 0.19 17.11
N ARG A 38 23.41 0.29 17.36
CA ARG A 38 24.46 -0.05 16.39
C ARG A 38 24.55 -1.56 16.14
N ALA A 39 24.34 -2.36 17.18
CA ALA A 39 24.51 -3.81 17.14
C ALA A 39 23.20 -4.57 16.84
N LEU A 40 22.05 -3.89 16.77
CA LEU A 40 20.76 -4.55 16.53
C LEU A 40 20.71 -5.23 15.16
N HIS A 41 20.48 -6.54 15.16
CA HIS A 41 20.35 -7.36 13.97
C HIS A 41 19.24 -8.40 14.16
N PHE A 42 18.64 -8.86 13.06
CA PHE A 42 17.51 -9.80 13.07
C PHE A 42 17.78 -11.10 12.32
N ASN A 43 18.99 -11.26 11.77
CA ASN A 43 19.40 -12.44 11.03
C ASN A 43 20.79 -12.88 11.50
N ASP A 44 21.06 -14.17 11.39
CA ASP A 44 22.40 -14.71 11.59
C ASP A 44 23.28 -14.35 10.37
N ASN A 45 24.44 -13.75 10.62
CA ASN A 45 25.39 -13.37 9.57
C ASN A 45 26.25 -14.56 9.10
N SER A 46 26.20 -15.70 9.79
CA SER A 46 26.86 -16.94 9.36
C SER A 46 26.13 -17.62 8.18
N ALA A 47 24.83 -17.37 8.05
CA ALA A 47 24.00 -17.93 6.99
C ALA A 47 24.23 -17.23 5.63
N PRO A 48 24.18 -17.96 4.51
CA PRO A 48 24.35 -17.37 3.19
C PRO A 48 23.20 -16.39 2.86
N GLU A 49 23.54 -15.24 2.26
CA GLU A 49 22.54 -14.28 1.77
C GLU A 49 21.83 -14.85 0.54
N GLN A 50 20.60 -15.34 0.72
CA GLN A 50 19.77 -15.87 -0.38
C GLN A 50 19.24 -14.76 -1.28
N ASN A 51 18.91 -13.59 -0.70
CA ASN A 51 18.37 -12.46 -1.41
C ASN A 51 18.69 -11.13 -0.71
N ARG A 52 18.34 -10.01 -1.36
CA ARG A 52 18.63 -8.65 -0.86
C ARG A 52 17.92 -8.31 0.45
N LEU A 53 16.88 -9.05 0.82
CA LEU A 53 16.05 -8.82 2.00
C LEU A 53 16.40 -9.76 3.17
N SER A 54 17.34 -10.70 2.99
CA SER A 54 17.62 -11.78 3.96
C SER A 54 17.87 -11.27 5.39
N LYS A 55 18.50 -10.09 5.54
CA LYS A 55 18.77 -9.48 6.85
C LYS A 55 17.53 -9.02 7.62
N ILE A 56 16.41 -8.80 6.94
CA ILE A 56 15.15 -8.34 7.52
C ILE A 56 14.01 -9.34 7.35
N SER A 57 14.18 -10.38 6.53
CA SER A 57 13.16 -11.42 6.32
C SER A 57 12.64 -12.03 7.62
N PRO A 58 13.48 -12.38 8.63
CA PRO A 58 12.96 -12.93 9.89
C PRO A 58 12.00 -11.97 10.61
N LEU A 59 12.31 -10.67 10.62
CA LEU A 59 11.47 -9.65 11.23
C LEU A 59 10.14 -9.48 10.47
N MET A 60 10.19 -9.42 9.14
CA MET A 60 8.99 -9.28 8.32
C MET A 60 8.09 -10.51 8.40
N ASN A 61 8.69 -11.70 8.40
CA ASN A 61 7.97 -12.96 8.57
C ASN A 61 7.32 -13.03 9.95
N PHE A 62 8.07 -12.70 11.01
CA PHE A 62 7.53 -12.66 12.37
C PHE A 62 6.31 -11.73 12.47
N PHE A 63 6.41 -10.51 11.93
CA PHE A 63 5.27 -9.56 11.92
C PHE A 63 4.06 -10.13 11.18
N ASN A 64 4.25 -10.61 9.94
CA ASN A 64 3.16 -11.12 9.11
C ASN A 64 2.50 -12.35 9.75
N SER A 65 3.30 -13.30 10.26
CA SER A 65 2.79 -14.49 10.96
C SER A 65 2.01 -14.11 12.22
N LYS A 66 2.54 -13.18 13.04
CA LYS A 66 1.86 -12.76 14.26
C LYS A 66 0.59 -11.98 13.98
N MET A 67 0.54 -11.12 12.96
CA MET A 67 -0.71 -10.45 12.62
C MET A 67 -1.78 -11.44 12.16
N SER A 68 -1.43 -12.42 11.31
CA SER A 68 -2.37 -13.45 10.88
C SER A 68 -2.88 -14.33 12.03
N GLU A 69 -2.07 -14.57 13.06
CA GLU A 69 -2.45 -15.32 14.27
C GLU A 69 -3.38 -14.51 15.19
N LEU A 70 -3.09 -13.22 15.37
CA LEU A 70 -3.78 -12.38 16.34
C LEU A 70 -5.11 -11.82 15.83
N TYR A 71 -5.24 -11.62 14.52
CA TYR A 71 -6.36 -10.88 13.97
C TYR A 71 -6.75 -11.34 12.57
N TYR A 72 -8.05 -11.50 12.35
CA TYR A 72 -8.63 -11.68 11.04
C TYR A 72 -9.42 -10.41 10.66
N PRO A 73 -9.13 -9.78 9.50
CA PRO A 73 -9.77 -8.53 9.12
C PRO A 73 -11.22 -8.72 8.69
N GLY A 74 -11.98 -7.62 8.74
CA GLY A 74 -13.29 -7.50 8.14
C GLY A 74 -13.25 -7.51 6.61
N ARG A 75 -14.42 -7.29 5.99
CA ARG A 75 -14.61 -7.44 4.54
C ARG A 75 -13.74 -6.48 3.73
N GLU A 76 -13.65 -5.22 4.12
CA GLU A 76 -13.02 -4.16 3.35
C GLU A 76 -11.52 -4.06 3.61
N LEU A 77 -10.73 -4.38 2.58
CA LEU A 77 -9.28 -4.33 2.59
C LEU A 77 -8.76 -3.31 1.57
N ALA A 78 -7.63 -2.70 1.84
CA ALA A 78 -6.95 -1.78 0.95
C ALA A 78 -5.50 -2.22 0.72
N ILE A 79 -5.06 -2.16 -0.53
CA ILE A 79 -3.65 -2.34 -0.90
C ILE A 79 -3.10 -1.01 -1.37
N ASP A 80 -2.05 -0.55 -0.69
CA ASP A 80 -1.36 0.70 -1.02
C ASP A 80 0.14 0.58 -0.71
N GLU A 81 0.89 1.63 -1.04
CA GLU A 81 2.33 1.68 -0.90
C GLU A 81 2.74 2.66 0.18
N SER A 82 3.63 2.19 1.05
CA SER A 82 4.28 3.04 2.05
C SER A 82 5.76 3.22 1.73
N MET A 83 6.36 4.26 2.29
CA MET A 83 7.77 4.58 2.07
C MET A 83 8.46 4.82 3.41
N VAL A 84 9.44 3.97 3.73
CA VAL A 84 10.33 4.18 4.85
C VAL A 84 11.51 5.02 4.39
N LEU A 85 11.62 6.24 4.89
CA LEU A 85 12.61 7.20 4.42
C LEU A 85 14.03 6.76 4.75
N TRP A 86 14.88 6.71 3.72
CA TRP A 86 16.27 6.29 3.85
C TRP A 86 17.15 6.92 2.76
N ARG A 87 18.23 7.58 3.17
CA ARG A 87 19.20 8.21 2.25
C ARG A 87 20.54 7.49 2.18
N GLY A 88 20.77 6.48 3.02
CA GLY A 88 22.01 5.70 3.02
C GLY A 88 22.18 4.81 1.78
N ARG A 89 23.27 4.06 1.75
CA ARG A 89 23.57 3.08 0.70
C ARG A 89 22.65 1.87 0.88
N LEU A 90 21.78 1.61 -0.10
CA LEU A 90 20.90 0.46 -0.13
C LEU A 90 20.63 0.08 -1.59
N ARG A 91 20.78 -1.21 -1.93
CA ARG A 91 20.71 -1.71 -3.32
C ARG A 91 19.34 -1.54 -3.99
N PHE A 92 18.27 -1.47 -3.20
CA PHE A 92 16.88 -1.41 -3.68
C PHE A 92 16.16 -0.12 -3.25
N ARG A 93 16.93 0.91 -2.89
CA ARG A 93 16.40 2.24 -2.57
C ARG A 93 15.56 2.76 -3.74
N GLN A 94 14.36 3.23 -3.44
CA GLN A 94 13.45 3.85 -4.39
C GLN A 94 13.56 5.38 -4.34
N TYR A 95 13.38 5.98 -5.51
CA TYR A 95 13.23 7.42 -5.67
C TYR A 95 11.80 7.73 -6.12
N VAL A 96 11.08 8.51 -5.33
CA VAL A 96 9.74 9.00 -5.69
C VAL A 96 9.85 10.46 -6.10
N GLN A 97 9.72 10.70 -7.40
CA GLN A 97 9.69 12.05 -7.97
C GLN A 97 8.51 12.84 -7.40
N GLY A 98 8.70 14.14 -7.16
CA GLY A 98 7.64 15.04 -6.71
C GLY A 98 7.30 15.02 -5.22
N LYS A 99 7.82 14.07 -4.41
CA LYS A 99 7.63 14.10 -2.94
C LYS A 99 8.76 14.89 -2.25
N ARG A 100 8.50 15.50 -1.08
CA ARG A 100 9.53 16.21 -0.29
C ARG A 100 10.62 15.26 0.21
N HIS A 101 10.21 14.07 0.64
CA HIS A 101 11.10 13.00 1.06
C HIS A 101 11.16 11.93 -0.04
N LYS A 102 12.14 12.10 -0.95
CA LYS A 102 12.19 11.35 -2.22
C LYS A 102 12.81 9.97 -2.13
N PHE A 103 13.68 9.72 -1.15
CA PHE A 103 14.47 8.50 -1.08
C PHE A 103 14.03 7.62 0.09
N GLY A 104 13.85 6.33 -0.18
CA GLY A 104 13.51 5.38 0.86
C GLY A 104 13.37 3.94 0.36
N THR A 105 12.87 3.08 1.24
CA THR A 105 12.47 1.71 0.94
C THR A 105 10.96 1.67 0.75
N LYS A 106 10.52 1.19 -0.40
CA LYS A 106 9.10 1.00 -0.71
C LYS A 106 8.57 -0.26 -0.02
N LEU A 107 7.41 -0.13 0.60
CA LEU A 107 6.64 -1.22 1.19
C LEU A 107 5.31 -1.34 0.45
N TYR A 108 4.87 -2.57 0.27
CA TYR A 108 3.51 -2.92 -0.13
C TYR A 108 2.75 -3.33 1.10
N VAL A 109 1.59 -2.73 1.33
CA VAL A 109 0.85 -2.88 2.58
C VAL A 109 -0.58 -3.29 2.26
N LEU A 110 -1.02 -4.39 2.87
CA LEU A 110 -2.43 -4.74 2.99
C LEU A 110 -2.92 -4.21 4.34
N ALA A 111 -3.97 -3.39 4.33
CA ALA A 111 -4.57 -2.85 5.53
C ALA A 111 -6.10 -2.94 5.47
N GLU A 112 -6.74 -2.89 6.62
CA GLU A 112 -8.19 -2.75 6.73
C GLU A 112 -8.60 -1.27 6.58
N SER A 113 -9.89 -1.01 6.34
CA SER A 113 -10.48 0.32 6.21
C SER A 113 -10.19 1.28 7.39
N ASN A 114 -9.98 0.74 8.60
CA ASN A 114 -9.61 1.49 9.80
C ASN A 114 -8.11 1.85 9.89
N GLY A 115 -7.29 1.36 8.93
CA GLY A 115 -5.85 1.57 8.89
C GLY A 115 -5.00 0.49 9.57
N LEU A 116 -5.61 -0.58 10.11
CA LEU A 116 -4.88 -1.68 10.72
C LEU A 116 -4.17 -2.52 9.64
N VAL A 117 -2.84 -2.57 9.74
CA VAL A 117 -2.00 -3.30 8.79
C VAL A 117 -2.06 -4.80 9.04
N GLN A 118 -2.37 -5.56 7.99
CA GLN A 118 -2.51 -7.01 8.00
C GLN A 118 -1.24 -7.71 7.52
N LYS A 119 -0.66 -7.24 6.40
CA LYS A 119 0.52 -7.85 5.78
C LYS A 119 1.38 -6.79 5.13
N ILE A 120 2.70 -6.95 5.25
CA ILE A 120 3.69 -6.05 4.63
C ILE A 120 4.65 -6.88 3.78
N LEU A 121 4.88 -6.43 2.54
CA LEU A 121 5.96 -6.91 1.69
C LEU A 121 6.95 -5.77 1.41
N VAL A 122 8.24 -6.06 1.49
CA VAL A 122 9.29 -5.09 1.17
C VAL A 122 9.66 -5.22 -0.30
N TYR A 123 9.78 -4.10 -1.00
CA TYR A 123 10.31 -4.11 -2.36
C TYR A 123 11.82 -4.38 -2.37
N GLY A 124 12.24 -5.55 -2.84
CA GLY A 124 13.63 -5.98 -2.94
C GLY A 124 14.40 -5.53 -4.20
N GLY A 125 13.74 -4.80 -5.12
CA GLY A 125 14.30 -4.44 -6.43
C GLY A 125 13.68 -5.23 -7.57
N SER A 126 14.02 -4.86 -8.81
CA SER A 126 13.53 -5.53 -10.02
C SER A 126 14.04 -6.97 -10.18
N ALA A 127 15.22 -7.26 -9.62
CA ALA A 127 15.85 -8.57 -9.59
C ALA A 127 15.41 -9.44 -8.40
N ASP A 128 14.35 -9.04 -7.68
CA ASP A 128 13.75 -9.89 -6.66
C ASP A 128 13.18 -11.17 -7.33
N PRO A 129 13.59 -12.38 -6.89
CA PRO A 129 13.17 -13.60 -7.56
C PRO A 129 11.68 -13.88 -7.41
N ASN A 130 11.06 -13.41 -6.33
CA ASN A 130 9.67 -13.70 -6.00
C ASN A 130 8.74 -12.64 -6.58
N LEU A 131 9.06 -11.36 -6.35
CA LEU A 131 8.19 -10.25 -6.71
C LEU A 131 8.63 -9.55 -8.00
N GLY A 132 9.88 -9.67 -8.41
CA GLY A 132 10.43 -8.95 -9.57
C GLY A 132 9.91 -9.41 -10.93
N GLY A 133 10.34 -8.67 -11.96
CA GLY A 133 10.08 -8.98 -13.37
C GLY A 133 8.66 -8.72 -13.84
N ASN A 134 8.23 -9.50 -14.84
CA ASN A 134 6.92 -9.37 -15.47
C ASN A 134 5.79 -9.67 -14.48
N LYS A 135 4.65 -8.99 -14.66
CA LYS A 135 3.46 -9.12 -13.81
C LYS A 135 3.73 -8.82 -12.32
N HIS A 136 4.72 -7.96 -12.02
CA HIS A 136 5.07 -7.54 -10.66
C HIS A 136 3.86 -7.18 -9.80
N THR A 137 2.94 -6.37 -10.32
CA THR A 137 1.76 -5.91 -9.58
C THR A 137 0.81 -7.07 -9.23
N GLU A 138 0.57 -7.99 -10.15
CA GLU A 138 -0.25 -9.19 -9.92
C GLU A 138 0.39 -10.09 -8.86
N LYS A 139 1.72 -10.30 -8.92
CA LYS A 139 2.46 -11.06 -7.91
C LYS A 139 2.32 -10.43 -6.52
N VAL A 140 2.52 -9.12 -6.41
CA VAL A 140 2.38 -8.39 -5.15
C VAL A 140 0.97 -8.54 -4.57
N VAL A 141 -0.07 -8.34 -5.39
CA VAL A 141 -1.47 -8.44 -4.93
C VAL A 141 -1.79 -9.85 -4.45
N HIS A 142 -1.41 -10.89 -5.21
CA HIS A 142 -1.63 -12.27 -4.76
C HIS A 142 -0.83 -12.62 -3.51
N SER A 143 0.42 -12.19 -3.38
CA SER A 143 1.22 -12.43 -2.17
C SER A 143 0.65 -11.72 -0.94
N LEU A 144 0.08 -10.53 -1.11
CA LEU A 144 -0.61 -9.84 -0.01
C LEU A 144 -1.91 -10.54 0.39
N LEU A 145 -2.66 -11.06 -0.59
CA LEU A 145 -3.98 -11.67 -0.38
C LEU A 145 -3.94 -13.19 -0.16
N GLU A 146 -2.78 -13.83 -0.14
CA GLU A 146 -2.59 -15.29 -0.12
C GLU A 146 -3.58 -16.04 0.79
N ASP A 147 -3.74 -15.59 2.04
CA ASP A 147 -4.62 -16.20 3.05
C ASP A 147 -5.99 -15.50 3.21
N LYS A 148 -6.33 -14.61 2.28
CA LYS A 148 -7.52 -13.73 2.28
C LYS A 148 -8.32 -13.84 0.99
N LYS A 149 -8.07 -14.85 0.16
CA LYS A 149 -8.87 -15.15 -1.03
C LYS A 149 -9.96 -16.17 -0.73
N GLY A 150 -10.99 -16.23 -1.56
CA GLY A 150 -12.03 -17.27 -1.47
C GLY A 150 -13.15 -17.00 -0.46
N VAL A 151 -13.09 -15.88 0.26
CA VAL A 151 -13.95 -15.58 1.41
C VAL A 151 -14.85 -14.34 1.22
N GLY A 152 -14.81 -13.69 0.06
CA GLY A 152 -15.67 -12.54 -0.23
C GLY A 152 -15.15 -11.19 0.27
N HIS A 153 -13.84 -11.02 0.46
CA HIS A 153 -13.25 -9.72 0.76
C HIS A 153 -13.42 -8.73 -0.40
N SER A 154 -13.57 -7.45 -0.07
CA SER A 154 -13.61 -6.33 -1.01
C SER A 154 -12.30 -5.56 -0.94
N VAL A 155 -11.48 -5.65 -2.00
CA VAL A 155 -10.13 -5.10 -2.05
C VAL A 155 -10.11 -3.80 -2.85
N TYR A 156 -9.76 -2.71 -2.17
CA TYR A 156 -9.62 -1.38 -2.74
C TYR A 156 -8.17 -1.12 -3.12
N MET A 157 -7.93 -0.74 -4.37
CA MET A 157 -6.57 -0.54 -4.90
C MET A 157 -6.48 0.70 -5.77
N ASP A 158 -5.28 1.24 -5.90
CA ASP A 158 -5.01 2.34 -6.80
C ASP A 158 -4.78 1.86 -8.25
N SER A 159 -4.57 2.84 -9.13
CA SER A 159 -4.32 2.62 -10.56
C SER A 159 -3.01 1.88 -10.88
N PHE A 160 -2.05 1.82 -9.93
CA PHE A 160 -0.81 1.08 -10.14
C PHE A 160 -1.11 -0.42 -10.23
N TYR A 161 -1.94 -0.94 -9.33
CA TYR A 161 -2.31 -2.36 -9.27
C TYR A 161 -3.40 -2.75 -10.27
N ASN A 162 -4.47 -1.96 -10.35
CA ASN A 162 -5.67 -2.35 -11.08
C ASN A 162 -5.44 -2.62 -12.57
N SER A 163 -6.07 -3.70 -13.05
CA SER A 163 -6.24 -4.06 -14.45
C SER A 163 -7.49 -4.94 -14.60
N VAL A 164 -8.00 -5.05 -15.83
CA VAL A 164 -9.13 -5.92 -16.16
C VAL A 164 -8.79 -7.38 -15.84
N ALA A 165 -7.69 -7.89 -16.42
CA ALA A 165 -7.26 -9.28 -16.21
C ALA A 165 -7.04 -9.66 -14.74
N LEU A 166 -6.49 -8.76 -13.91
CA LEU A 166 -6.30 -9.02 -12.48
C LEU A 166 -7.65 -9.09 -11.74
N SER A 167 -8.57 -8.19 -12.09
CA SER A 167 -9.88 -8.11 -11.44
C SER A 167 -10.76 -9.30 -11.78
N GLU A 168 -10.74 -9.78 -13.03
CA GLU A 168 -11.44 -11.02 -13.44
C GLU A 168 -10.90 -12.23 -12.68
N LYS A 169 -9.58 -12.35 -12.57
CA LYS A 169 -8.95 -13.45 -11.83
C LYS A 169 -9.30 -13.43 -10.34
N LEU A 170 -9.26 -12.26 -9.71
CA LEU A 170 -9.65 -12.14 -8.30
C LEU A 170 -11.14 -12.41 -8.08
N LEU A 171 -12.00 -12.03 -9.03
CA LEU A 171 -13.43 -12.34 -8.99
C LEU A 171 -13.68 -13.86 -9.02
N GLN A 172 -12.95 -14.60 -9.87
CA GLN A 172 -12.97 -16.07 -9.89
C GLN A 172 -12.51 -16.67 -8.54
N GLU A 173 -11.57 -16.00 -7.87
CA GLU A 173 -11.11 -16.33 -6.51
C GLU A 173 -12.01 -15.75 -5.40
N LYS A 174 -13.28 -15.41 -5.70
CA LYS A 174 -14.27 -14.82 -4.78
C LYS A 174 -13.72 -13.64 -3.98
N THR A 175 -12.98 -12.77 -4.66
CA THR A 175 -12.37 -11.56 -4.09
C THR A 175 -12.75 -10.38 -4.97
N TYR A 176 -13.50 -9.44 -4.41
CA TYR A 176 -13.97 -8.28 -5.14
C TYR A 176 -12.87 -7.22 -5.23
N THR A 177 -12.82 -6.48 -6.32
CA THR A 177 -11.88 -5.39 -6.52
C THR A 177 -12.62 -4.11 -6.85
N THR A 178 -12.15 -2.99 -6.32
CA THR A 178 -12.66 -1.66 -6.66
C THR A 178 -11.53 -0.64 -6.65
N GLY A 179 -11.51 0.25 -7.64
CA GLY A 179 -10.61 1.39 -7.57
C GLY A 179 -10.38 2.11 -8.89
N THR A 180 -9.31 2.91 -8.91
CA THR A 180 -8.94 3.68 -10.10
C THR A 180 -8.21 2.82 -11.12
N LEU A 181 -8.37 3.12 -12.41
CA LEU A 181 -7.77 2.38 -13.51
C LEU A 181 -6.98 3.34 -14.41
N ARG A 182 -5.76 2.96 -14.81
CA ARG A 182 -5.00 3.78 -15.79
C ARG A 182 -5.55 3.55 -17.18
N THR A 183 -5.65 4.62 -17.97
CA THR A 183 -6.16 4.60 -19.34
C THR A 183 -5.35 3.69 -20.27
N ASN A 184 -4.03 3.62 -20.08
CA ASN A 184 -3.11 2.85 -20.91
C ASN A 184 -2.92 1.38 -20.48
N LYS A 185 -3.83 0.83 -19.66
CA LYS A 185 -3.80 -0.59 -19.30
C LYS A 185 -4.42 -1.42 -20.41
N VAL A 186 -3.76 -2.54 -20.72
CA VAL A 186 -4.24 -3.52 -21.70
C VAL A 186 -5.56 -4.13 -21.22
N GLY A 187 -6.50 -4.33 -22.15
CA GLY A 187 -7.81 -4.93 -21.88
C GLY A 187 -8.90 -3.92 -21.50
N ASN A 188 -8.56 -2.64 -21.34
CA ASN A 188 -9.58 -1.63 -21.11
C ASN A 188 -10.46 -1.43 -22.36
N PRO A 189 -11.78 -1.26 -22.20
CA PRO A 189 -12.70 -1.04 -23.33
C PRO A 189 -12.47 0.30 -24.04
N GLU A 190 -12.19 0.25 -25.34
CA GLU A 190 -11.88 1.44 -26.15
C GLU A 190 -13.05 2.44 -26.22
N GLU A 191 -14.29 1.94 -26.28
CA GLU A 191 -15.49 2.78 -26.30
C GLU A 191 -15.58 3.67 -25.05
N VAL A 192 -15.31 3.10 -23.88
CA VAL A 192 -15.30 3.81 -22.60
C VAL A 192 -14.15 4.82 -22.56
N ILE A 193 -12.94 4.41 -22.94
CA ILE A 193 -11.75 5.28 -22.87
C ILE A 193 -11.86 6.47 -23.83
N SER A 194 -12.27 6.22 -25.08
CA SER A 194 -12.30 7.20 -26.16
C SER A 194 -13.45 8.20 -26.05
N LYS A 195 -14.54 7.85 -25.35
CA LYS A 195 -15.71 8.73 -25.20
C LYS A 195 -15.33 10.07 -24.59
N LYS A 196 -15.68 11.15 -25.29
CA LYS A 196 -15.62 12.52 -24.75
C LYS A 196 -16.88 12.78 -23.93
N LEU A 197 -16.68 13.10 -22.65
CA LEU A 197 -17.76 13.33 -21.68
C LEU A 197 -17.81 14.81 -21.29
N LYS A 198 -19.03 15.33 -21.12
CA LYS A 198 -19.27 16.60 -20.40
C LYS A 198 -19.19 16.36 -18.90
N LYS A 199 -18.93 17.43 -18.13
CA LYS A 199 -18.85 17.34 -16.67
C LYS A 199 -20.16 16.78 -16.10
N GLY A 200 -20.05 15.78 -15.23
CA GLY A 200 -21.16 15.05 -14.63
C GLY A 200 -21.58 13.80 -15.40
N GLU A 201 -21.17 13.64 -16.65
CA GLU A 201 -21.50 12.45 -17.44
C GLU A 201 -20.63 11.25 -17.03
N CYS A 202 -21.23 10.06 -17.16
CA CYS A 202 -20.61 8.77 -16.90
C CYS A 202 -20.95 7.82 -18.06
N ILE A 203 -19.97 7.01 -18.46
CA ILE A 203 -20.15 5.87 -19.36
C ILE A 203 -19.51 4.65 -18.71
N SER A 204 -20.10 3.48 -18.89
CA SER A 204 -19.57 2.23 -18.37
C SER A 204 -19.80 1.09 -19.34
N GLN A 205 -18.93 0.10 -19.27
CA GLN A 205 -19.09 -1.18 -19.95
C GLN A 205 -18.83 -2.30 -18.95
N TYR A 206 -19.56 -3.38 -19.12
CA TYR A 206 -19.48 -4.57 -18.28
C TYR A 206 -18.89 -5.72 -19.09
N THR A 207 -18.06 -6.54 -18.44
CA THR A 207 -17.72 -7.87 -18.97
C THR A 207 -18.89 -8.83 -18.70
N ASN A 208 -18.88 -9.98 -19.35
CA ASN A 208 -19.90 -11.02 -19.13
C ASN A 208 -19.96 -11.50 -17.67
N ASP A 209 -18.84 -11.42 -16.96
CA ASP A 209 -18.72 -11.85 -15.56
C ASP A 209 -19.09 -10.73 -14.56
N GLY A 210 -19.59 -9.59 -15.03
CA GLY A 210 -20.07 -8.50 -14.19
C GLY A 210 -19.01 -7.48 -13.75
N LEU A 211 -17.79 -7.53 -14.31
CA LEU A 211 -16.78 -6.51 -14.05
C LEU A 211 -17.16 -5.22 -14.80
N CYS A 212 -17.34 -4.13 -14.04
CA CYS A 212 -17.63 -2.80 -14.56
C CYS A 212 -16.35 -1.99 -14.76
N VAL A 213 -16.12 -1.50 -15.99
CA VAL A 213 -15.19 -0.40 -16.26
C VAL A 213 -16.00 0.86 -16.54
N SER A 214 -15.76 1.91 -15.75
CA SER A 214 -16.49 3.17 -15.85
C SER A 214 -15.54 4.35 -16.05
N LYS A 215 -15.95 5.30 -16.89
CA LYS A 215 -15.33 6.61 -17.06
C LYS A 215 -16.34 7.68 -16.66
N TRP A 216 -15.94 8.53 -15.73
CA TRP A 216 -16.72 9.67 -15.25
C TRP A 216 -15.95 10.98 -15.38
N LYS A 217 -16.64 12.07 -15.71
CA LYS A 217 -16.04 13.40 -15.85
C LYS A 217 -16.40 14.30 -14.68
N ASP A 218 -15.45 14.57 -13.80
CA ASP A 218 -15.52 15.74 -12.90
C ASP A 218 -14.76 16.92 -13.52
N LYS A 219 -13.74 17.46 -12.82
CA LYS A 219 -12.78 18.40 -13.42
C LYS A 219 -11.88 17.71 -14.46
N ARG A 220 -11.64 16.41 -14.27
CA ARG A 220 -10.84 15.54 -15.14
C ARG A 220 -11.56 14.22 -15.33
N ASP A 221 -11.14 13.47 -16.33
CA ASP A 221 -11.62 12.10 -16.54
C ASP A 221 -11.10 11.23 -15.40
N VAL A 222 -12.00 10.48 -14.79
CA VAL A 222 -11.71 9.47 -13.78
C VAL A 222 -12.14 8.14 -14.36
N LEU A 223 -11.16 7.26 -14.58
CA LEU A 223 -11.41 5.89 -15.02
C LEU A 223 -11.28 4.97 -13.81
N THR A 224 -12.23 4.05 -13.71
CA THR A 224 -12.43 3.21 -12.53
C THR A 224 -12.88 1.82 -12.96
N ILE A 225 -12.59 0.84 -12.10
CA ILE A 225 -12.93 -0.56 -12.28
C ILE A 225 -13.55 -1.08 -10.99
N SER A 226 -14.58 -1.90 -11.10
CA SER A 226 -15.16 -2.60 -9.96
C SER A 226 -15.75 -3.94 -10.38
N THR A 227 -15.62 -4.95 -9.52
CA THR A 227 -16.33 -6.24 -9.64
C THR A 227 -17.48 -6.35 -8.63
N GLU A 228 -17.79 -5.27 -7.91
CA GLU A 228 -18.79 -5.23 -6.83
C GLU A 228 -19.82 -4.12 -7.01
N PHE A 229 -19.41 -2.97 -7.55
CA PHE A 229 -20.24 -1.79 -7.68
C PHE A 229 -20.51 -1.46 -9.15
N ASP A 230 -21.73 -1.02 -9.40
CA ASP A 230 -22.16 -0.45 -10.69
C ASP A 230 -21.77 1.03 -10.82
N SER A 231 -22.01 1.57 -12.01
CA SER A 231 -21.81 2.97 -12.36
C SER A 231 -22.98 3.88 -12.01
N GLU A 232 -23.90 3.44 -11.13
CA GLU A 232 -25.08 4.23 -10.79
C GLU A 232 -24.68 5.56 -10.12
N MET A 233 -25.31 6.65 -10.57
CA MET A 233 -24.99 8.01 -10.11
C MET A 233 -25.73 8.34 -8.81
N VAL A 234 -25.01 8.33 -7.70
CA VAL A 234 -25.51 8.60 -6.35
C VAL A 234 -25.19 10.04 -5.89
N ASN A 235 -26.06 10.59 -5.03
CA ASN A 235 -25.81 11.87 -4.37
C ASN A 235 -24.94 11.63 -3.12
N VAL A 236 -23.85 12.38 -3.01
CA VAL A 236 -22.89 12.29 -1.91
C VAL A 236 -22.57 13.69 -1.42
N ILE A 237 -22.65 13.88 -0.11
CA ILE A 237 -22.21 15.11 0.54
C ILE A 237 -20.68 15.07 0.63
N SER A 238 -20.02 16.03 -0.03
CA SER A 238 -18.57 16.16 0.06
C SER A 238 -18.13 16.56 1.48
N LYS A 239 -16.83 16.38 1.79
CA LYS A 239 -16.24 16.84 3.07
C LYS A 239 -16.46 18.33 3.38
N ARG A 240 -16.89 19.13 2.39
CA ARG A 240 -17.19 20.56 2.51
C ARG A 240 -18.70 20.86 2.64
N GLY A 241 -19.54 19.83 2.80
CA GLY A 241 -21.00 19.99 2.87
C GLY A 241 -21.68 20.25 1.54
N ILE A 242 -20.97 20.13 0.41
CA ILE A 242 -21.53 20.37 -0.93
C ILE A 242 -22.06 19.05 -1.48
N ASP A 243 -23.33 19.05 -1.90
CA ASP A 243 -23.93 17.93 -2.64
C ASP A 243 -23.24 17.74 -3.99
N LYS A 244 -22.83 16.50 -4.24
CA LYS A 244 -22.24 16.09 -5.51
C LYS A 244 -22.86 14.79 -5.97
N ARG A 245 -23.16 14.72 -7.25
CA ARG A 245 -23.57 13.47 -7.90
C ARG A 245 -22.35 12.80 -8.51
N LYS A 246 -22.05 11.56 -8.12
CA LYS A 246 -20.93 10.76 -8.65
C LYS A 246 -21.30 9.28 -8.74
N PRO A 247 -20.62 8.48 -9.57
CA PRO A 247 -20.87 7.05 -9.64
C PRO A 247 -20.59 6.37 -8.29
N LYS A 248 -21.34 5.34 -7.93
CA LYS A 248 -21.21 4.59 -6.67
C LYS A 248 -19.81 3.99 -6.46
N LEU A 249 -19.18 3.56 -7.54
CA LEU A 249 -17.83 3.01 -7.58
C LEU A 249 -16.69 4.07 -7.41
N VAL A 250 -17.02 5.36 -7.30
CA VAL A 250 -16.08 6.50 -7.16
C VAL A 250 -16.13 7.12 -5.76
#